data_AF-A0A7M7P9E7-F1
#
_entry.id   AF-A0A7M7P9E7-F1
#
_cell.length_a   1.000
_cell.length_b   1.000
_cell.length_c   1.000
_cell.angle_alpha   90.00
_cell.angle_beta   90.00
_cell.angle_gamma   90.00
#
_symmetry.space_group_name_H-M   'P 1'
#
loop_
_entity.id
_entity.type
_entity.pdbx_description
1 polymer ?
#
loop_
_entity_poly.entity_id
_entity_poly.type
_entity_poly.pdbx_seq_one_letter_code
_entity_poly.pdbx_strand_id
1 'polypeptide(L)'
;MAVQNSNAYPSGAPTSACGDMTPGHGFSSQTSVSPYTISVSPAFYQPGQQMNVTISRNANTPALKGILLQARLTGTDEIIGTWSLEGTTGFQTLACNGANSAVTHTNNDDKPATFQLNWTPPDDNGDDIYVT
;
A
#
# COMPACT_ATOMS: atom_id res chain seq x y z
N MET A 1 29.66 -2.01 17.06
CA MET A 1 28.76 -3.08 16.61
C MET A 1 27.38 -2.79 17.20
N ALA A 2 26.52 -2.14 16.42
CA ALA A 2 25.13 -1.92 16.81
C ALA A 2 24.29 -2.85 15.94
N VAL A 3 23.71 -3.88 16.55
CA VAL A 3 22.71 -4.72 15.92
C VAL A 3 21.45 -3.86 15.84
N GLN A 4 21.16 -3.30 14.66
CA GLN A 4 19.88 -2.64 14.43
C GLN A 4 18.79 -3.71 14.51
N ASN A 5 18.00 -3.67 15.58
CA ASN A 5 16.82 -4.49 15.73
C ASN A 5 15.87 -4.18 14.56
N SER A 6 15.76 -5.13 13.65
CA SER A 6 14.78 -5.12 12.56
C SER A 6 13.40 -5.19 13.20
N ASN A 7 12.71 -4.06 13.27
CA ASN A 7 11.30 -3.99 13.66
C ASN A 7 10.42 -4.51 12.50
N ALA A 8 10.66 -5.74 12.07
CA ALA A 8 9.80 -6.47 11.15
C ALA A 8 8.59 -6.94 11.96
N TYR A 9 7.62 -6.05 12.18
CA TYR A 9 6.41 -6.39 12.89
C TYR A 9 5.63 -7.39 12.04
N PRO A 10 5.39 -8.63 12.51
CA PRO A 10 4.52 -9.57 11.80
C PRO A 10 3.10 -9.00 11.68
N SER A 11 2.76 -8.00 12.49
CA SER A 11 1.45 -7.37 12.60
C SER A 11 1.31 -6.03 11.86
N GLY A 12 2.13 -5.76 10.84
CA GLY A 12 1.99 -4.55 10.00
C GLY A 12 3.03 -3.46 10.22
N ALA A 13 3.17 -2.57 9.23
CA ALA A 13 4.09 -1.45 9.26
C ALA A 13 3.72 -0.40 10.33
N PRO A 14 4.70 0.21 11.01
CA PRO A 14 4.45 1.28 11.95
C PRO A 14 4.15 2.60 11.22
N THR A 15 3.45 3.54 11.89
CA THR A 15 3.21 4.89 11.35
C THR A 15 4.48 5.66 11.02
N SER A 16 5.61 5.35 11.66
CA SER A 16 6.90 5.96 11.34
C SER A 16 7.40 5.63 9.93
N ALA A 17 6.93 4.53 9.32
CA ALA A 17 7.28 4.14 7.95
C ALA A 17 6.44 4.86 6.89
N CYS A 18 5.45 5.68 7.29
CA CYS A 18 4.56 6.34 6.35
C CYS A 18 5.26 7.31 5.39
N GLY A 19 6.33 7.97 5.85
CA GLY A 19 7.06 8.97 5.07
C GLY A 19 8.01 8.35 4.04
N ASP A 20 8.99 7.58 4.52
CA ASP A 20 10.07 7.03 3.69
C ASP A 20 9.72 5.69 3.02
N MET A 21 8.59 5.08 3.40
CA MET A 21 8.14 3.75 2.98
C MET A 21 9.24 2.69 3.07
N THR A 22 10.26 2.92 3.91
CA THR A 22 11.48 2.12 3.91
C THR A 22 11.24 0.89 4.76
N PRO A 23 11.33 -0.32 4.17
CA PRO A 23 11.09 -1.52 4.93
C PRO A 23 12.21 -1.76 5.95
N GLY A 24 11.86 -1.82 7.25
CA GLY A 24 12.82 -2.01 8.35
C GLY A 24 13.42 -3.43 8.49
N HIS A 25 13.41 -4.23 7.42
CA HIS A 25 13.86 -5.64 7.47
C HIS A 25 15.28 -5.86 6.93
N GLY A 26 16.09 -4.81 6.75
CA GLY A 26 17.53 -4.91 6.49
C GLY A 26 17.90 -5.40 5.08
N PHE A 27 16.93 -5.44 4.16
CA PHE A 27 17.16 -5.73 2.75
C PHE A 27 17.23 -4.43 1.95
N SER A 28 18.07 -4.43 0.93
CA SER A 28 18.14 -3.35 -0.05
C SER A 28 16.79 -3.17 -0.74
N SER A 29 16.44 -1.93 -1.10
CA SER A 29 15.33 -1.68 -2.00
C SER A 29 15.54 -2.45 -3.31
N GLN A 30 14.45 -2.96 -3.87
CA GLN A 30 14.50 -3.63 -5.16
C GLN A 30 14.80 -2.59 -6.25
N THR A 31 15.85 -2.82 -7.03
CA THR A 31 16.26 -1.94 -8.15
C THR A 31 15.82 -2.47 -9.51
N SER A 32 15.28 -3.69 -9.56
CA SER A 32 14.70 -4.29 -10.76
C SER A 32 13.21 -3.94 -10.88
N VAL A 33 12.62 -4.20 -12.05
CA VAL A 33 11.16 -4.10 -12.24
C VAL A 33 10.44 -4.91 -11.16
N SER A 34 9.43 -4.31 -10.53
CA SER A 34 8.61 -4.98 -9.52
C SER A 34 7.98 -6.24 -10.13
N PRO A 35 8.08 -7.41 -9.48
CA PRO A 35 7.39 -8.62 -9.92
C PRO A 35 5.90 -8.62 -9.51
N TYR A 36 5.45 -7.54 -8.86
CA TYR A 36 4.07 -7.27 -8.49
C TYR A 36 3.52 -6.11 -9.33
N THR A 37 2.26 -6.23 -9.73
CA THR A 37 1.54 -5.24 -10.52
C THR A 37 0.41 -4.66 -9.70
N ILE A 38 0.27 -3.34 -9.74
CA ILE A 38 -0.88 -2.61 -9.18
C ILE A 38 -1.70 -2.08 -10.36
N SER A 39 -3.00 -2.37 -10.38
CA SER A 39 -3.93 -1.81 -11.35
C SER A 39 -5.11 -1.16 -10.63
N VAL A 40 -5.54 -0.01 -11.14
CA VAL A 40 -6.64 0.78 -10.56
C VAL A 40 -7.78 0.86 -11.57
N SER A 41 -9.01 0.68 -11.12
CA SER A 41 -10.22 0.78 -11.93
C SER A 41 -11.32 1.54 -11.18
N PRO A 42 -12.03 2.50 -11.81
CA PRO A 42 -11.83 3.00 -13.19
C PRO A 42 -10.46 3.70 -13.38
N ALA A 43 -10.04 3.96 -14.62
CA ALA A 43 -8.74 4.60 -14.89
C ALA A 43 -8.70 6.09 -14.49
N PHE A 44 -9.87 6.72 -14.42
CA PHE A 44 -10.05 8.10 -13.97
C PHE A 44 -10.91 8.09 -12.73
N TYR A 45 -10.44 8.74 -11.68
CA TYR A 45 -11.22 8.86 -10.46
C TYR A 45 -12.26 9.98 -10.60
N GLN A 46 -13.39 9.82 -9.92
CA GLN A 46 -14.33 10.91 -9.68
C GLN A 46 -14.30 11.22 -8.18
N PRO A 47 -14.40 12.49 -7.78
CA PRO A 47 -14.49 12.87 -6.36
C PRO A 47 -15.52 12.01 -5.61
N GLY A 48 -15.09 11.40 -4.51
CA GLY A 48 -15.91 10.51 -3.68
C GLY A 48 -16.29 9.15 -4.29
N GLN A 49 -15.93 8.87 -5.55
CA GLN A 49 -16.21 7.57 -6.17
C GLN A 49 -15.15 6.55 -5.78
N GLN A 50 -15.58 5.47 -5.11
CA GLN A 50 -14.71 4.35 -4.78
C GLN A 50 -14.14 3.69 -6.04
N MET A 51 -12.86 3.35 -5.95
CA MET A 51 -12.05 2.68 -6.96
C MET A 51 -11.52 1.36 -6.44
N ASN A 52 -11.34 0.42 -7.36
CA ASN A 52 -10.80 -0.89 -7.11
C ASN A 52 -9.31 -0.91 -7.43
N VAL A 53 -8.49 -1.15 -6.42
CA VAL A 53 -7.04 -1.33 -6.55
C VAL A 53 -6.72 -2.81 -6.47
N THR A 54 -6.23 -3.39 -7.56
CA THR A 54 -5.89 -4.80 -7.65
C THR A 54 -4.39 -4.96 -7.63
N ILE A 55 -3.89 -5.77 -6.70
CA ILE A 55 -2.49 -6.15 -6.61
C ILE A 55 -2.37 -7.61 -7.04
N SER A 56 -1.46 -7.89 -7.97
CA SER A 56 -1.18 -9.26 -8.42
C SER A 56 0.32 -9.52 -8.54
N ARG A 57 0.72 -10.79 -8.46
CA ARG A 57 2.11 -11.22 -8.65
C ARG A 57 2.27 -12.02 -9.94
N ASN A 58 3.42 -11.90 -10.59
CA ASN A 58 3.76 -12.74 -11.74
C ASN A 58 3.95 -14.20 -11.32
N ALA A 59 3.76 -15.14 -12.27
CA ALA A 59 4.08 -16.55 -12.06
C ALA A 59 5.55 -16.69 -11.62
N ASN A 60 5.79 -17.54 -10.60
CA ASN A 60 7.09 -17.77 -9.94
C ASN A 60 7.61 -16.64 -9.02
N THR A 61 6.80 -15.61 -8.75
CA THR A 61 7.13 -14.60 -7.73
C THR A 61 6.71 -15.10 -6.35
N PRO A 62 7.51 -14.94 -5.27
CA PRO A 62 7.09 -15.22 -3.90
C PRO A 62 5.80 -14.50 -3.50
N ALA A 63 5.03 -15.09 -2.58
CA ALA A 63 3.82 -14.43 -2.08
C ALA A 63 4.21 -13.16 -1.30
N LEU A 64 3.38 -12.12 -1.37
CA LEU A 64 3.52 -10.99 -0.48
C LEU A 64 3.24 -11.47 0.95
N LYS A 65 4.10 -11.09 1.89
CA LYS A 65 3.88 -11.30 3.32
C LYS A 65 3.58 -10.01 4.05
N GLY A 66 4.18 -8.92 3.58
CA GLY A 66 3.92 -7.57 4.06
C GLY A 66 3.73 -6.61 2.90
N ILE A 67 2.96 -5.55 3.16
CA ILE A 67 2.74 -4.42 2.28
C ILE A 67 2.60 -3.16 3.15
N LEU A 68 3.01 -2.02 2.60
CA LEU A 68 2.58 -0.69 3.01
C LEU A 68 2.11 0.00 1.72
N LEU A 69 0.82 0.28 1.61
CA LEU A 69 0.20 0.80 0.40
C LEU A 69 -0.38 2.19 0.67
N GLN A 70 -0.11 3.13 -0.21
CA GLN A 70 -0.57 4.51 -0.15
C GLN A 70 -1.03 4.98 -1.54
N ALA A 71 -1.93 5.96 -1.57
CA ALA A 71 -2.19 6.75 -2.76
C ALA A 71 -1.62 8.15 -2.53
N ARG A 72 -0.88 8.66 -3.51
CA ARG A 72 -0.16 9.94 -3.40
C ARG A 72 -0.45 10.84 -4.59
N LEU A 73 -0.46 12.14 -4.35
CA LEU A 73 -0.55 13.16 -5.39
C LEU A 73 0.76 13.24 -6.18
N THR A 74 0.62 13.31 -7.51
CA THR A 74 1.76 13.55 -8.39
C THR A 74 2.26 14.98 -8.20
N GLY A 75 3.57 15.14 -7.97
CA GLY A 75 4.23 16.44 -7.84
C GLY A 75 4.38 16.95 -6.40
N THR A 76 3.42 16.69 -5.52
CA THR A 76 3.52 17.06 -4.08
C THR A 76 3.93 15.89 -3.18
N ASP A 77 3.76 14.65 -3.65
CA ASP A 77 4.02 13.43 -2.88
C ASP A 77 3.13 13.28 -1.62
N GLU A 78 2.06 14.07 -1.54
CA GLU A 78 1.12 14.06 -0.42
C GLU A 78 0.25 12.79 -0.44
N ILE A 79 0.12 12.14 0.72
CA ILE A 79 -0.75 10.97 0.90
C ILE A 79 -2.21 11.44 0.94
N ILE A 80 -3.05 10.88 0.07
CA ILE A 80 -4.44 11.31 -0.12
C ILE A 80 -5.45 10.16 -0.14
N GLY A 81 -6.71 10.53 0.09
CA GLY A 81 -7.85 9.63 0.03
C GLY A 81 -7.90 8.65 1.20
N THR A 82 -8.81 7.70 1.11
CA THR A 82 -9.07 6.74 2.18
C THR A 82 -9.26 5.33 1.65
N TRP A 83 -8.81 4.35 2.42
CA TRP A 83 -8.89 2.94 2.08
C TRP A 83 -10.02 2.25 2.85
N SER A 84 -10.71 1.35 2.16
CA SER A 84 -11.66 0.40 2.73
C SER A 84 -11.17 -1.03 2.45
N LEU A 85 -11.33 -1.89 3.45
CA LEU A 85 -10.92 -3.29 3.42
C LEU A 85 -12.12 -4.24 3.28
N GLU A 86 -13.27 -3.71 2.87
CA GLU A 86 -14.45 -4.51 2.64
C GLU A 86 -14.17 -5.61 1.60
N GLY A 87 -14.48 -6.86 1.96
CA GLY A 87 -14.25 -8.01 1.09
C GLY A 87 -12.82 -8.54 1.06
N THR A 88 -11.89 -8.00 1.86
CA THR A 88 -10.51 -8.50 1.97
C THR A 88 -10.13 -8.83 3.42
N THR A 89 -9.17 -9.74 3.60
CA THR A 89 -8.67 -10.16 4.93
C THR A 89 -7.16 -10.24 4.93
N GLY A 90 -6.54 -10.19 6.12
CA GLY A 90 -5.08 -10.16 6.25
C GLY A 90 -4.47 -8.75 6.11
N PHE A 91 -5.31 -7.72 6.04
CA PHE A 91 -4.94 -6.31 5.94
C PHE A 91 -5.63 -5.48 7.01
N GLN A 92 -5.04 -4.33 7.32
CA GLN A 92 -5.56 -3.30 8.23
C GLN A 92 -5.15 -1.92 7.70
N THR A 93 -5.90 -0.90 8.11
CA THR A 93 -5.58 0.48 7.76
C THR A 93 -4.56 1.09 8.72
N LEU A 94 -3.84 2.08 8.23
CA LEU A 94 -2.87 2.87 8.98
C LEU A 94 -3.15 4.36 8.77
N ALA A 95 -3.04 5.14 9.85
CA ALA A 95 -3.21 6.58 9.80
C ALA A 95 -1.87 7.29 9.53
N CYS A 96 -1.54 7.45 8.25
CA CYS A 96 -0.32 8.13 7.79
C CYS A 96 -0.53 9.64 7.59
N ASN A 97 -1.66 10.02 6.99
CA ASN A 97 -2.09 11.40 6.76
C ASN A 97 -3.61 11.49 6.96
N GLY A 98 -4.09 11.10 8.14
CA GLY A 98 -5.51 10.98 8.44
C GLY A 98 -5.99 9.52 8.58
N ALA A 99 -7.24 9.35 8.97
CA ALA A 99 -7.82 8.02 9.19
C ALA A 99 -7.87 7.22 7.89
N ASN A 100 -7.44 5.96 7.94
CA ASN A 100 -7.47 5.04 6.81
C ASN A 100 -6.70 5.52 5.56
N SER A 101 -5.68 6.36 5.71
CA SER A 101 -4.92 6.92 4.59
C SER A 101 -3.92 5.94 3.96
N ALA A 102 -3.69 4.78 4.57
CA ALA A 102 -2.78 3.74 4.09
C ALA A 102 -3.26 2.33 4.49
N VAL A 103 -2.72 1.30 3.84
CA VAL A 103 -2.98 -0.12 4.15
C VAL A 103 -1.68 -0.84 4.51
N THR A 104 -1.74 -1.70 5.51
CA THR A 104 -0.68 -2.66 5.84
C THR A 104 -1.26 -4.06 6.10
N HIS A 105 -0.40 -5.08 6.11
CA HIS A 105 -0.74 -6.43 6.55
C HIS A 105 -1.06 -6.52 8.05
N THR A 106 -1.88 -7.51 8.47
CA THR A 106 -2.13 -7.87 9.88
C THR A 106 -1.32 -9.04 10.38
N ASN A 107 -0.77 -9.84 9.46
CA ASN A 107 0.06 -11.01 9.73
C ASN A 107 1.06 -11.21 8.58
N ASN A 108 2.09 -12.04 8.81
CA ASN A 108 3.09 -12.40 7.82
C ASN A 108 2.72 -13.65 6.99
N ASP A 109 1.44 -14.03 6.96
CA ASP A 109 0.94 -15.12 6.13
C ASP A 109 1.02 -14.74 4.65
N ASP A 110 1.17 -15.75 3.80
CA ASP A 110 1.20 -15.59 2.35
C ASP A 110 -0.13 -14.99 1.86
N LYS A 111 -0.05 -13.82 1.23
CA LYS A 111 -1.22 -13.19 0.61
C LYS A 111 -1.54 -13.88 -0.73
N PRO A 112 -2.82 -13.85 -1.16
CA PRO A 112 -3.23 -14.43 -2.44
C PRO A 112 -2.43 -13.89 -3.63
N ALA A 113 -2.34 -14.68 -4.70
CA ALA A 113 -1.63 -14.27 -5.92
C ALA A 113 -2.23 -13.01 -6.56
N THR A 114 -3.53 -12.78 -6.34
CA THR A 114 -4.26 -11.57 -6.72
C THR A 114 -5.24 -11.22 -5.62
N PHE A 115 -5.28 -9.97 -5.20
CA PHE A 115 -6.26 -9.44 -4.25
C PHE A 115 -6.65 -8.00 -4.60
N GLN A 116 -7.80 -7.57 -4.09
CA GLN A 116 -8.37 -6.25 -4.34
C GLN A 116 -8.54 -5.50 -3.01
N LEU A 117 -8.30 -4.20 -3.07
CA LEU A 117 -8.51 -3.23 -2.00
C LEU A 117 -9.29 -2.06 -2.58
N ASN A 118 -10.07 -1.38 -1.74
CA ASN A 118 -10.93 -0.29 -2.17
C ASN A 118 -10.32 1.04 -1.72
N TRP A 119 -10.22 2.00 -2.64
CA TRP A 119 -9.71 3.34 -2.36
C TRP A 119 -10.72 4.38 -2.81
N THR A 120 -10.97 5.38 -1.99
CA THR A 120 -11.83 6.52 -2.30
C THR A 120 -10.97 7.80 -2.34
N PRO A 121 -10.94 8.51 -3.49
CA PRO A 121 -10.24 9.78 -3.61
C PRO A 121 -10.90 10.86 -2.72
N PRO A 122 -10.16 11.91 -2.33
CA PRO A 122 -10.75 13.09 -1.72
C PRO A 122 -11.78 13.77 -2.65
N ASP A 123 -12.59 14.66 -2.07
CA ASP A 123 -13.64 15.39 -2.80
C ASP A 123 -13.10 16.56 -3.67
N ASP A 124 -11.78 16.69 -3.83
CA ASP A 124 -11.12 17.76 -4.60
C ASP A 124 -10.64 17.31 -6.00
N ASN A 125 -10.39 18.31 -6.84
CA ASN A 125 -10.28 18.16 -8.29
C ASN A 125 -8.94 17.56 -8.74
N GLY A 126 -9.03 16.50 -9.54
CA GLY A 126 -8.42 16.41 -10.89
C GLY A 126 -6.90 16.29 -11.03
N ASP A 127 -6.13 16.30 -9.95
CA ASP A 127 -4.67 16.08 -10.02
C ASP A 127 -4.35 14.59 -10.22
N ASP A 128 -3.27 14.30 -10.95
CA ASP A 128 -2.83 12.94 -11.22
C ASP A 128 -2.39 12.25 -9.93
N ILE A 129 -2.84 11.00 -9.72
CA ILE A 129 -2.53 10.22 -8.52
C ILE A 129 -1.76 8.96 -8.88
N TYR A 130 -0.92 8.49 -7.97
CA TYR A 130 -0.23 7.21 -8.09
C TYR A 130 -0.38 6.39 -6.81
N VAL A 131 -0.47 5.06 -6.98
CA VAL A 131 -0.56 4.10 -5.87
C VAL A 131 0.79 3.39 -5.75
N THR A 132 1.36 3.37 -4.54
CA THR A 132 2.67 2.78 -4.25
C THR A 132 2.68 2.01 -2.95
#